data_AF-A0A496LMI2-F1
#
_entry.id   AF-A0A496LMI2-F1
#
_cell.length_a   1.000
_cell.length_b   1.000
_cell.length_c   1.000
_cell.angle_alpha   90.00
_cell.angle_beta   90.00
_cell.angle_gamma   90.00
#
_symmetry.space_group_name_H-M   'P 1'
#
loop_
_entity.id
_entity.type
_entity.pdbx_description
1 polymer ?
#
loop_
_entity_poly.entity_id
_entity_poly.type
_entity_poly.pdbx_seq_one_letter_code
_entity_poly.pdbx_strand_id
1 'polypeptide(L)'
;MASILVKNQNGDFSKYELESRSELSSVFYQSLLSEHHLAGRVIKCGCSPKKELWLSVVSRGGFFLRTFPKITQAHEDDCIFSNNASEFYDEETQTYSLSIFKEPTKSEADENSSNAMKRIMAKATTFNSFCIDWISSANAFAFNIANKENDRYVQNYTYENFKYGLNKSDIKISKIGSIENIKECSDFFLFKGVTFDDLAKYDDSDDDKSIAEIHFQDSKYIMKSTIKRVKIAIKRLKIFNNFIQPPYFVIASVSKGLAVRLFVYPIFFNVEKGQIAFIESENEREMTRKLFAANRTFFKPISDEHNRLNKKKFPYFHSQYRPDFFVFNVDNILAIELSGFDTQEYMDQLKDKEKDYRQIVNFNQNKEITFSYKRVNALTNKVEVTFEPKK
;
A
#
# COMPACT_ATOMS: atom_id res chain seq x y z
N MET A 1 2.91 5.88 6.62
CA MET A 1 2.13 6.36 5.46
C MET A 1 2.57 7.77 5.12
N ALA A 2 2.74 8.07 3.85
CA ALA A 2 2.91 9.45 3.41
C ALA A 2 1.55 10.17 3.51
N SER A 3 1.56 11.50 3.51
CA SER A 3 0.31 12.27 3.44
C SER A 3 0.53 13.59 2.75
N ILE A 4 -0.55 14.15 2.23
CA ILE A 4 -0.65 15.51 1.74
C ILE A 4 -1.72 16.25 2.54
N LEU A 5 -1.51 17.54 2.75
CA LEU A 5 -2.46 18.42 3.44
C LEU A 5 -2.99 19.39 2.38
N VAL A 6 -4.28 19.33 2.11
CA VAL A 6 -4.93 20.17 1.09
C VAL A 6 -5.79 21.22 1.79
N LYS A 7 -5.57 22.49 1.43
CA LYS A 7 -6.27 23.63 1.99
C LYS A 7 -7.72 23.67 1.46
N ASN A 8 -8.68 23.69 2.37
CA ASN A 8 -10.10 23.81 2.05
C ASN A 8 -10.50 25.30 1.89
N GLN A 9 -11.76 25.53 1.51
CA GLN A 9 -12.32 26.87 1.28
C GLN A 9 -12.33 27.76 2.54
N ASN A 10 -12.40 27.16 3.72
CA ASN A 10 -12.38 27.87 5.01
C ASN A 10 -10.96 28.23 5.47
N GLY A 11 -9.94 27.74 4.76
CA GLY A 11 -8.55 27.98 5.06
C GLY A 11 -7.87 26.91 5.92
N ASP A 12 -8.62 25.91 6.39
CA ASP A 12 -8.09 24.77 7.13
C ASP A 12 -7.52 23.70 6.19
N PHE A 13 -6.74 22.77 6.74
CA PHE A 13 -6.14 21.68 5.96
C PHE A 13 -6.84 20.35 6.22
N SER A 14 -7.28 19.70 5.14
CA SER A 14 -7.70 18.30 5.14
C SER A 14 -6.48 17.41 4.85
N LYS A 15 -6.27 16.38 5.66
CA LYS A 15 -5.18 15.40 5.48
C LYS A 15 -5.66 14.27 4.57
N TYR A 16 -4.87 13.95 3.55
CA TYR A 16 -5.06 12.81 2.67
C TYR A 16 -3.85 11.91 2.80
N GLU A 17 -4.08 10.63 3.05
CA GLU A 17 -3.02 9.65 3.26
C GLU A 17 -2.70 8.88 1.98
N LEU A 18 -1.42 8.64 1.77
CA LEU A 18 -0.87 7.95 0.62
C LEU A 18 0.05 6.84 1.14
N GLU A 19 -0.24 5.60 0.80
CA GLU A 19 0.73 4.51 1.03
C GLU A 19 1.82 4.49 -0.03
N SER A 20 1.45 4.86 -1.25
CA SER A 20 2.32 4.81 -2.41
C SER A 20 2.16 6.06 -3.28
N ARG A 21 3.08 6.22 -4.25
CA ARG A 21 2.97 7.31 -5.22
C ARG A 21 1.91 7.05 -6.29
N SER A 22 1.63 5.77 -6.61
CA SER A 22 0.67 5.48 -7.67
C SER A 22 -0.76 5.84 -7.30
N GLU A 23 -1.09 5.96 -6.02
CA GLU A 23 -2.39 6.44 -5.54
C GLU A 23 -2.77 7.79 -6.15
N LEU A 24 -1.79 8.68 -6.38
CA LEU A 24 -2.04 9.97 -7.01
C LEU A 24 -2.68 9.85 -8.39
N SER A 25 -2.53 8.70 -9.08
CA SER A 25 -3.13 8.43 -10.39
C SER A 25 -4.59 7.98 -10.33
N SER A 26 -5.15 7.68 -9.15
CA SER A 26 -6.53 7.23 -9.06
C SER A 26 -7.51 8.34 -9.40
N VAL A 27 -8.74 7.94 -9.79
CA VAL A 27 -9.82 8.87 -10.15
C VAL A 27 -10.06 9.90 -9.04
N PHE A 28 -10.01 9.47 -7.78
CA PHE A 28 -10.14 10.33 -6.62
C PHE A 28 -9.06 11.43 -6.60
N TYR A 29 -7.79 11.04 -6.63
CA TYR A 29 -6.68 11.98 -6.53
C TYR A 29 -6.56 12.82 -7.79
N GLN A 30 -6.83 12.29 -8.97
CA GLN A 30 -6.86 13.08 -10.20
C GLN A 30 -7.95 14.16 -10.15
N SER A 31 -9.13 13.84 -9.63
CA SER A 31 -10.19 14.84 -9.41
C SER A 31 -9.74 15.91 -8.41
N LEU A 32 -9.25 15.49 -7.24
CA LEU A 32 -8.75 16.40 -6.19
C LEU A 32 -7.63 17.33 -6.71
N LEU A 33 -6.64 16.76 -7.41
CA LEU A 33 -5.52 17.52 -7.94
C LEU A 33 -5.97 18.48 -9.05
N SER A 34 -6.94 18.09 -9.88
CA SER A 34 -7.46 18.95 -10.95
C SER A 34 -8.03 20.27 -10.43
N GLU A 35 -8.71 20.24 -9.28
CA GLU A 35 -9.27 21.43 -8.60
C GLU A 35 -8.19 22.40 -8.11
N HIS A 36 -6.96 21.91 -7.94
CA HIS A 36 -5.82 22.65 -7.42
C HIS A 36 -4.73 22.88 -8.47
N HIS A 37 -5.00 22.60 -9.74
CA HIS A 37 -4.07 22.89 -10.81
C HIS A 37 -3.80 24.40 -10.92
N LEU A 38 -2.52 24.79 -11.01
CA LEU A 38 -2.04 26.18 -11.01
C LEU A 38 -2.30 26.97 -9.71
N ALA A 39 -2.95 26.37 -8.71
CA ALA A 39 -3.17 27.02 -7.44
C ALA A 39 -1.87 27.14 -6.63
N GLY A 40 -1.63 28.32 -6.08
CA GLY A 40 -0.45 28.61 -5.26
C GLY A 40 -0.65 28.18 -3.81
N ARG A 41 0.31 27.42 -3.26
CA ARG A 41 0.40 27.07 -1.81
C ARG A 41 -0.92 26.56 -1.21
N VAL A 42 -1.57 25.63 -1.91
CA VAL A 42 -2.81 24.98 -1.43
C VAL A 42 -2.57 23.54 -0.97
N ILE A 43 -1.48 22.90 -1.40
CA ILE A 43 -1.11 21.54 -0.98
C ILE A 43 0.24 21.58 -0.25
N LYS A 44 0.31 20.96 0.93
CA LYS A 44 1.57 20.68 1.65
C LYS A 44 1.84 19.20 1.69
N CYS A 45 3.11 18.83 1.79
CA CYS A 45 3.50 17.51 2.23
C CYS A 45 3.29 17.36 3.74
N GLY A 46 2.65 16.27 4.15
CA GLY A 46 2.40 15.93 5.54
C GLY A 46 3.57 15.25 6.27
N CYS A 47 4.73 15.07 5.64
CA CYS A 47 5.89 14.44 6.33
C CYS A 47 6.43 15.28 7.50
N SER A 48 6.17 16.59 7.48
CA SER A 48 6.43 17.47 8.62
C SER A 48 5.42 18.62 8.60
N PRO A 49 4.23 18.45 9.21
CA PRO A 49 3.11 19.40 9.10
C PRO A 49 3.44 20.84 9.53
N LYS A 50 4.42 21.01 10.42
CA LYS A 50 4.91 22.30 10.91
C LYS A 50 5.82 23.05 9.92
N LYS A 51 6.41 22.34 8.95
CA LYS A 51 7.32 22.90 7.93
C LYS A 51 6.53 23.43 6.74
N GLU A 52 7.10 24.37 5.99
CA GLU A 52 6.51 24.93 4.78
C GLU A 52 6.85 24.09 3.53
N LEU A 53 6.53 22.80 3.58
CA LEU A 53 6.81 21.84 2.51
C LEU A 53 5.69 21.85 1.47
N TRP A 54 5.58 22.93 0.70
CA TRP A 54 4.52 23.10 -0.29
C TRP A 54 4.72 22.21 -1.52
N LEU A 55 3.63 21.64 -2.04
CA LEU A 55 3.58 20.88 -3.29
C LEU A 55 2.74 21.61 -4.32
N SER A 56 3.21 21.64 -5.58
CA SER A 56 2.50 22.25 -6.71
C SER A 56 1.88 21.18 -7.60
N VAL A 57 0.65 21.43 -8.05
CA VAL A 57 -0.01 20.56 -9.02
C VAL A 57 0.34 20.98 -10.44
N VAL A 58 0.83 20.03 -11.21
CA VAL A 58 1.20 20.20 -12.62
C VAL A 58 0.41 19.23 -13.49
N SER A 59 0.18 19.62 -14.74
CA SER A 59 -0.61 18.83 -15.70
C SER A 59 0.22 18.49 -16.93
N ARG A 60 0.35 17.18 -17.22
CA ARG A 60 1.00 16.61 -18.42
C ARG A 60 0.41 15.24 -18.74
N GLY A 61 -0.78 15.20 -19.35
CA GLY A 61 -1.51 13.93 -19.59
C GLY A 61 -2.20 13.35 -18.35
N GLY A 62 -2.19 14.11 -17.25
CA GLY A 62 -2.72 13.79 -15.92
C GLY A 62 -2.18 14.83 -14.93
N PHE A 63 -2.68 14.83 -13.69
CA PHE A 63 -2.24 15.72 -12.62
C PHE A 63 -1.25 15.04 -11.67
N PHE A 64 -0.18 15.72 -11.28
CA PHE A 64 0.85 15.17 -10.38
C PHE A 64 1.41 16.24 -9.43
N LEU A 65 2.08 15.79 -8.38
CA LEU A 65 2.53 16.62 -7.26
C LEU A 65 4.05 16.72 -7.24
N ARG A 66 4.56 17.89 -7.64
CA ARG A 66 5.99 18.19 -7.49
C ARG A 66 6.24 19.13 -6.32
N THR A 67 7.43 19.08 -5.75
CA THR A 67 7.92 20.10 -4.82
C THR A 67 7.83 21.48 -5.47
N PHE A 68 7.35 22.49 -4.71
CA PHE A 68 7.37 23.87 -5.18
C PHE A 68 8.82 24.30 -5.53
N PRO A 69 9.01 25.11 -6.59
CA PRO A 69 10.32 25.69 -6.86
C PRO A 69 10.81 26.52 -5.67
N LYS A 70 12.10 26.40 -5.31
CA LYS A 70 12.79 27.19 -4.27
C LYS A 70 12.33 26.93 -2.83
N ILE A 71 11.88 25.73 -2.49
CA ILE A 71 11.72 25.34 -1.08
C ILE A 71 13.11 25.31 -0.42
N THR A 72 13.26 26.03 0.69
CA THR A 72 14.50 26.05 1.50
C THR A 72 14.53 24.96 2.57
N GLN A 73 13.37 24.40 2.91
CA GLN A 73 13.21 23.38 3.94
C GLN A 73 13.22 21.97 3.33
N ALA A 74 13.95 21.05 3.96
CA ALA A 74 14.04 19.67 3.51
C ALA A 74 12.86 18.83 4.02
N HIS A 75 12.34 17.97 3.14
CA HIS A 75 11.52 16.83 3.53
C HIS A 75 12.33 15.85 4.37
N GLU A 76 11.63 15.00 5.13
CA GLU A 76 12.25 13.84 5.77
C GLU A 76 12.84 12.90 4.71
N ASP A 77 13.92 12.20 5.05
CA ASP A 77 14.73 11.44 4.09
C ASP A 77 13.98 10.24 3.48
N ASP A 78 12.98 9.73 4.19
CA ASP A 78 12.08 8.67 3.75
C ASP A 78 10.78 9.20 3.13
N CYS A 79 10.64 10.52 2.96
CA CYS A 79 9.46 11.10 2.35
C CYS A 79 9.44 10.78 0.85
N ILE A 80 8.26 10.32 0.37
CA ILE A 80 8.05 10.11 -1.06
C ILE A 80 8.19 11.40 -1.86
N PHE A 81 8.05 12.59 -1.29
CA PHE A 81 8.24 13.86 -2.01
C PHE A 81 9.64 14.45 -1.81
N SER A 82 10.58 13.74 -1.18
CA SER A 82 11.96 14.21 -1.05
C SER A 82 12.65 14.29 -2.41
N ASN A 83 13.56 15.25 -2.58
CA ASN A 83 14.33 15.39 -3.83
C ASN A 83 15.11 14.11 -4.19
N ASN A 84 15.60 13.37 -3.20
CA ASN A 84 16.27 12.09 -3.42
C ASN A 84 15.29 11.02 -3.93
N ALA A 85 14.06 10.96 -3.38
CA ALA A 85 13.06 10.01 -3.85
C ALA A 85 12.58 10.32 -5.27
N SER A 86 12.52 11.58 -5.68
CA SER A 86 12.15 11.97 -7.06
C SER A 86 13.16 11.53 -8.13
N GLU A 87 14.40 11.20 -7.77
CA GLU A 87 15.37 10.61 -8.72
C GLU A 87 15.03 9.14 -9.06
N PHE A 88 14.18 8.49 -8.26
CA PHE A 88 13.90 7.06 -8.34
C PHE A 88 12.51 6.73 -8.88
N TYR A 89 11.63 7.72 -9.01
CA TYR A 89 10.31 7.59 -9.63
C TYR A 89 9.97 8.87 -10.38
N ASP A 90 9.71 8.72 -11.67
CA ASP A 90 9.22 9.79 -12.52
C ASP A 90 7.69 9.79 -12.47
N GLU A 91 7.11 10.84 -11.89
CA GLU A 91 5.65 10.98 -11.77
C GLU A 91 4.95 11.26 -13.11
N GLU A 92 5.64 11.90 -14.05
CA GLU A 92 5.08 12.25 -15.36
C GLU A 92 4.93 11.00 -16.22
N THR A 93 5.97 10.17 -16.26
CA THR A 93 5.96 8.92 -17.02
C THR A 93 5.48 7.72 -16.19
N GLN A 94 5.19 7.92 -14.91
CA GLN A 94 4.84 6.89 -13.91
C GLN A 94 5.82 5.71 -13.94
N THR A 95 7.11 6.02 -14.04
CA THR A 95 8.15 5.03 -14.31
C THR A 95 9.12 4.96 -13.13
N TYR A 96 9.28 3.75 -12.59
CA TYR A 96 10.25 3.45 -11.55
C TYR A 96 11.66 3.32 -12.13
N SER A 97 12.67 3.86 -11.44
CA SER A 97 14.05 3.71 -11.87
C SER A 97 14.54 2.27 -11.67
N LEU A 98 15.15 1.67 -12.70
CA LEU A 98 15.79 0.35 -12.59
C LEU A 98 16.83 0.28 -11.45
N SER A 99 17.38 1.42 -11.03
CA SER A 99 18.37 1.46 -9.97
C SER A 99 17.81 0.94 -8.64
N ILE A 100 16.52 1.11 -8.33
CA ILE A 100 15.92 0.79 -7.01
C ILE A 100 16.09 -0.69 -6.62
N PHE A 101 16.20 -1.57 -7.61
CA PHE A 101 16.39 -3.01 -7.45
C PHE A 101 17.83 -3.42 -7.15
N LYS A 102 18.80 -2.56 -7.49
CA LYS A 102 20.23 -2.87 -7.37
C LYS A 102 20.73 -2.58 -5.97
N GLU A 103 21.73 -3.34 -5.54
CA GLU A 103 22.47 -3.06 -4.31
C GLU A 103 23.07 -1.64 -4.33
N PRO A 104 23.26 -0.96 -3.18
CA PRO A 104 24.08 0.25 -3.14
C PRO A 104 25.51 -0.11 -3.58
N THR A 105 26.06 0.68 -4.47
CA THR A 105 27.48 0.61 -4.87
C THR A 105 28.39 0.89 -3.67
N LYS A 106 29.65 0.41 -3.70
CA LYS A 106 30.63 0.72 -2.64
C LYS A 106 30.78 2.23 -2.42
N SER A 107 30.80 3.02 -3.49
CA SER A 107 30.79 4.50 -3.41
C SER A 107 29.56 5.07 -2.69
N GLU A 108 28.39 4.44 -2.80
CA GLU A 108 27.18 4.85 -2.06
C GLU A 108 27.20 4.36 -0.60
N ALA A 109 27.98 3.32 -0.28
CA ALA A 109 28.03 2.70 1.05
C ALA A 109 29.21 3.16 1.93
N ASP A 110 30.32 3.57 1.31
CA ASP A 110 31.59 3.94 1.96
C ASP A 110 31.73 5.45 2.19
N GLU A 111 30.88 6.28 1.57
CA GLU A 111 30.81 7.70 1.92
C GLU A 111 30.14 7.86 3.30
N ASN A 112 30.93 8.20 4.32
CA ASN A 112 30.45 8.72 5.62
C ASN A 112 29.68 10.07 5.50
N SER A 113 29.23 10.43 4.29
CA SER A 113 28.48 11.64 4.03
C SER A 113 27.00 11.41 4.38
N SER A 114 26.40 12.37 5.10
CA SER A 114 24.96 12.36 5.37
C SER A 114 24.14 12.14 4.09
N ASN A 115 24.62 12.61 2.94
CA ASN A 115 23.93 12.49 1.65
C ASN A 115 23.86 11.05 1.09
N ALA A 116 24.90 10.24 1.27
CA ALA A 116 24.92 8.86 0.79
C ALA A 116 23.86 8.00 1.50
N MET A 117 23.76 8.14 2.82
CA MET A 117 22.74 7.45 3.63
C MET A 117 21.32 7.87 3.23
N LYS A 118 21.10 9.16 2.94
CA LYS A 118 19.81 9.68 2.45
C LYS A 118 19.38 9.03 1.14
N ARG A 119 20.31 8.88 0.19
CA ARG A 119 20.03 8.20 -1.08
C ARG A 119 19.70 6.73 -0.88
N ILE A 120 20.41 6.03 0.00
CA ILE A 120 20.11 4.63 0.35
C ILE A 120 18.69 4.51 0.92
N MET A 121 18.30 5.39 1.84
CA MET A 121 16.96 5.38 2.44
C MET A 121 15.87 5.70 1.42
N ALA A 122 16.03 6.75 0.62
CA ALA A 122 15.09 7.11 -0.44
C ALA A 122 14.91 5.97 -1.46
N LYS A 123 15.99 5.30 -1.83
CA LYS A 123 15.98 4.13 -2.72
C LYS A 123 15.23 2.94 -2.11
N ALA A 124 15.46 2.64 -0.83
CA ALA A 124 14.76 1.59 -0.11
C ALA A 124 13.26 1.90 0.02
N THR A 125 12.91 3.14 0.38
CA THR A 125 11.50 3.56 0.45
C THR A 125 10.83 3.47 -0.91
N THR A 126 11.49 3.92 -1.99
CA THR A 126 10.92 3.85 -3.34
C THR A 126 10.73 2.40 -3.81
N PHE A 127 11.67 1.50 -3.49
CA PHE A 127 11.49 0.06 -3.72
C PHE A 127 10.27 -0.50 -2.99
N ASN A 128 10.03 -0.06 -1.75
CA ASN A 128 8.84 -0.47 -1.01
C ASN A 128 7.55 0.08 -1.63
N SER A 129 7.52 1.36 -2.03
CA SER A 129 6.37 1.93 -2.74
C SER A 129 6.07 1.18 -4.04
N PHE A 130 7.10 0.83 -4.80
CA PHE A 130 6.96 -0.05 -5.96
C PHE A 130 6.33 -1.41 -5.59
N CYS A 131 6.76 -2.03 -4.49
CA CYS A 131 6.20 -3.32 -4.07
C CYS A 131 4.72 -3.19 -3.67
N ILE A 132 4.36 -2.12 -2.95
CA ILE A 132 2.97 -1.81 -2.59
C ILE A 132 2.12 -1.61 -3.85
N ASP A 133 2.58 -0.79 -4.80
CA ASP A 133 1.89 -0.60 -6.09
C ASP A 133 1.65 -1.92 -6.81
N TRP A 134 2.66 -2.78 -6.79
CA TRP A 134 2.62 -4.06 -7.50
C TRP A 134 1.62 -5.02 -6.88
N ILE A 135 1.65 -5.19 -5.55
CA ILE A 135 0.69 -6.06 -4.86
C ILE A 135 -0.72 -5.47 -4.89
N SER A 136 -0.90 -4.15 -4.75
CA SER A 136 -2.21 -3.50 -4.82
C SER A 136 -2.83 -3.63 -6.21
N SER A 137 -2.03 -3.44 -7.27
CA SER A 137 -2.48 -3.67 -8.65
C SER A 137 -2.92 -5.13 -8.86
N ALA A 138 -2.11 -6.08 -8.39
CA ALA A 138 -2.43 -7.50 -8.46
C ALA A 138 -3.65 -7.89 -7.59
N ASN A 139 -3.85 -7.26 -6.44
CA ASN A 139 -4.98 -7.48 -5.52
C ASN A 139 -6.32 -7.15 -6.20
N ALA A 140 -6.44 -5.94 -6.75
CA ALA A 140 -7.63 -5.52 -7.48
C ALA A 140 -7.84 -6.35 -8.76
N PHE A 141 -6.77 -6.64 -9.51
CA PHE A 141 -6.85 -7.47 -10.71
C PHE A 141 -7.37 -8.88 -10.38
N ALA A 142 -6.83 -9.52 -9.34
CA ALA A 142 -7.20 -10.87 -8.93
C ALA A 142 -8.67 -10.95 -8.52
N PHE A 143 -9.17 -9.96 -7.77
CA PHE A 143 -10.57 -9.92 -7.35
C PHE A 143 -11.52 -9.72 -8.54
N ASN A 144 -11.17 -8.84 -9.49
CA ASN A 144 -11.90 -8.65 -10.74
C ASN A 144 -11.96 -9.95 -11.57
N ILE A 145 -10.82 -10.64 -11.74
CA ILE A 145 -10.72 -11.88 -12.52
C ILE A 145 -11.49 -13.02 -11.88
N ALA A 146 -11.37 -13.21 -10.57
CA ALA A 146 -12.11 -14.25 -9.84
C ALA A 146 -13.64 -14.09 -10.01
N ASN A 147 -14.10 -12.87 -10.28
CA ASN A 147 -15.51 -12.58 -10.47
C ASN A 147 -15.87 -12.18 -11.89
N LYS A 148 -15.01 -12.42 -12.91
CA LYS A 148 -15.19 -11.90 -14.26
C LYS A 148 -16.57 -12.24 -14.85
N GLU A 149 -16.97 -13.50 -14.71
CA GLU A 149 -18.22 -14.06 -15.26
C GLU A 149 -19.45 -13.88 -14.35
N ASN A 150 -19.28 -13.28 -13.16
CA ASN A 150 -20.38 -13.03 -12.22
C ASN A 150 -20.86 -11.58 -12.34
N ASP A 151 -22.17 -11.33 -12.26
CA ASP A 151 -22.70 -9.96 -12.24
C ASP A 151 -22.41 -9.20 -10.94
N ARG A 152 -22.05 -9.92 -9.88
CA ARG A 152 -21.69 -9.41 -8.56
C ARG A 152 -20.37 -10.02 -8.08
N TYR A 153 -19.77 -9.43 -7.05
CA TYR A 153 -18.65 -10.05 -6.34
C TYR A 153 -19.18 -11.11 -5.38
N VAL A 154 -18.97 -12.37 -5.71
CA VAL A 154 -19.47 -13.54 -4.96
C VAL A 154 -18.39 -14.58 -4.70
N GLN A 155 -17.15 -14.33 -5.13
CA GLN A 155 -16.00 -15.20 -4.91
C GLN A 155 -14.81 -14.39 -4.40
N ASN A 156 -14.11 -14.95 -3.40
CA ASN A 156 -12.77 -14.48 -3.05
C ASN A 156 -11.75 -15.04 -4.04
N TYR A 157 -10.72 -14.27 -4.35
CA TYR A 157 -9.66 -14.72 -5.25
C TYR A 157 -8.70 -15.70 -4.56
N THR A 158 -8.03 -16.52 -5.36
CA THR A 158 -6.99 -17.47 -4.91
C THR A 158 -5.59 -16.90 -5.12
N TYR A 159 -4.59 -17.51 -4.49
CA TYR A 159 -3.20 -17.18 -4.69
C TYR A 159 -2.75 -17.28 -6.15
N GLU A 160 -3.31 -18.21 -6.93
CA GLU A 160 -3.05 -18.29 -8.38
C GLU A 160 -3.61 -17.09 -9.14
N ASN A 161 -4.82 -16.61 -8.80
CA ASN A 161 -5.35 -15.38 -9.37
C ASN A 161 -4.44 -14.19 -9.07
N PHE A 162 -3.94 -14.12 -7.83
CA PHE A 162 -3.01 -13.06 -7.40
C PHE A 162 -1.67 -13.13 -8.14
N LYS A 163 -1.04 -14.31 -8.24
CA LYS A 163 0.20 -14.50 -9.02
C LYS A 163 0.01 -14.14 -10.49
N TYR A 164 -1.13 -14.49 -11.07
CA TYR A 164 -1.46 -14.09 -12.43
C TYR A 164 -1.56 -12.57 -12.57
N GLY A 165 -2.20 -11.89 -11.62
CA GLY A 165 -2.25 -10.42 -11.54
C GLY A 165 -0.87 -9.77 -11.42
N LEU A 166 0.04 -10.34 -10.63
CA LEU A 166 1.42 -9.84 -10.54
C LEU A 166 2.15 -9.88 -11.88
N ASN A 167 1.92 -10.90 -12.70
CA ASN A 167 2.54 -10.98 -14.01
C ASN A 167 1.88 -10.00 -15.01
N LYS A 168 0.57 -9.76 -14.89
CA LYS A 168 -0.17 -8.81 -15.72
C LYS A 168 -0.10 -7.35 -15.28
N SER A 169 0.73 -7.03 -14.29
CA SER A 169 0.89 -5.66 -13.82
C SER A 169 1.52 -4.77 -14.89
N ASP A 170 0.97 -3.57 -15.03
CA ASP A 170 1.37 -2.52 -15.97
C ASP A 170 2.46 -1.57 -15.42
N ILE A 171 3.08 -1.93 -14.29
CA ILE A 171 4.11 -1.10 -13.67
C ILE A 171 5.31 -0.92 -14.59
N LYS A 172 5.65 0.34 -14.83
CA LYS A 172 6.73 0.72 -15.72
C LYS A 172 8.06 0.86 -15.02
N ILE A 173 9.11 0.36 -15.66
CA ILE A 173 10.48 0.41 -15.16
C ILE A 173 11.38 1.03 -16.23
N SER A 174 12.23 1.99 -15.83
CA SER A 174 13.07 2.73 -16.75
C SER A 174 13.99 1.80 -17.54
N LYS A 175 14.20 2.12 -18.82
CA LYS A 175 14.98 1.36 -19.82
C LYS A 175 14.37 0.01 -20.26
N ILE A 176 13.57 -0.65 -19.43
CA ILE A 176 13.05 -2.00 -19.74
C ILE A 176 11.53 -2.02 -20.00
N GLY A 177 10.82 -0.94 -19.68
CA GLY A 177 9.40 -0.75 -19.98
C GLY A 177 8.47 -1.47 -19.01
N SER A 178 8.58 -2.81 -18.89
CA SER A 178 7.71 -3.64 -18.05
C SER A 178 8.51 -4.49 -17.07
N ILE A 179 7.88 -4.84 -15.95
CA ILE A 179 8.41 -5.77 -14.95
C ILE A 179 8.68 -7.18 -15.50
N GLU A 180 7.90 -7.63 -16.48
CA GLU A 180 8.10 -8.94 -17.12
C GLU A 180 9.49 -9.03 -17.78
N ASN A 181 10.01 -7.89 -18.27
CA ASN A 181 11.28 -7.80 -18.99
C ASN A 181 12.52 -7.78 -18.07
N ILE A 182 12.37 -7.71 -16.73
CA ILE A 182 13.51 -7.63 -15.79
C ILE A 182 14.47 -8.80 -15.98
N LYS A 183 13.94 -10.01 -16.19
CA LYS A 183 14.76 -11.24 -16.28
C LYS A 183 15.66 -11.25 -17.51
N GLU A 184 15.29 -10.53 -18.57
CA GLU A 184 15.99 -10.52 -19.85
C GLU A 184 17.03 -9.41 -19.93
N CYS A 185 16.89 -8.37 -19.10
CA CYS A 185 17.61 -7.10 -19.28
C CYS A 185 18.46 -6.68 -18.07
N SER A 186 18.66 -7.56 -17.07
CA SER A 186 19.36 -7.16 -15.84
C SER A 186 20.24 -8.24 -15.23
N ASP A 187 21.17 -7.80 -14.38
CA ASP A 187 22.10 -8.58 -13.56
C ASP A 187 21.48 -9.10 -12.25
N PHE A 188 20.16 -8.98 -12.14
CA PHE A 188 19.36 -9.40 -10.99
C PHE A 188 18.03 -9.97 -11.50
N PHE A 189 17.26 -10.59 -10.60
CA PHE A 189 15.89 -10.98 -10.90
C PHE A 189 14.98 -10.73 -9.69
N LEU A 190 13.68 -10.66 -9.96
CA LEU A 190 12.68 -10.58 -8.90
C LEU A 190 12.20 -11.97 -8.50
N PHE A 191 12.33 -12.26 -7.21
CA PHE A 191 11.69 -13.41 -6.58
C PHE A 191 10.47 -12.92 -5.77
N LYS A 192 9.40 -13.71 -5.74
CA LYS A 192 8.21 -13.44 -4.96
C LYS A 192 7.59 -14.76 -4.48
N GLY A 193 7.11 -14.81 -3.23
CA GLY A 193 6.58 -16.04 -2.64
C GLY A 193 6.03 -15.86 -1.23
N VAL A 194 5.41 -16.91 -0.70
CA VAL A 194 4.87 -16.93 0.67
C VAL A 194 5.84 -17.67 1.59
N THR A 195 6.19 -17.05 2.72
CA THR A 195 6.99 -17.67 3.78
C THR A 195 6.21 -17.77 5.08
N PHE A 196 6.45 -18.85 5.82
CA PHE A 196 5.97 -19.06 7.18
C PHE A 196 7.08 -18.90 8.21
N ASP A 197 8.30 -18.60 7.76
CA ASP A 197 9.42 -18.35 8.66
C ASP A 197 9.13 -17.11 9.49
N ASP A 198 9.35 -17.21 10.80
CA ASP A 198 9.42 -16.04 11.65
C ASP A 198 10.70 -15.27 11.33
N LEU A 199 10.54 -14.17 10.60
CA LEU A 199 11.63 -13.26 10.26
C LEU A 199 11.91 -12.24 11.38
N ALA A 200 10.97 -12.06 12.33
CA ALA A 200 11.13 -11.12 13.43
C ALA A 200 12.26 -11.51 14.38
N LYS A 201 12.59 -12.81 14.47
CA LYS A 201 13.74 -13.34 15.23
C LYS A 201 15.09 -12.68 14.90
N TYR A 202 15.21 -12.02 13.74
CA TYR A 202 16.43 -11.34 13.31
C TYR A 202 16.54 -9.89 13.80
N ASP A 203 15.49 -9.31 14.39
CA ASP A 203 15.50 -7.92 14.86
C ASP A 203 16.47 -7.70 16.02
N ASP A 204 16.53 -8.66 16.96
CA ASP A 204 17.37 -8.60 18.17
C ASP A 204 18.81 -9.10 17.94
N SER A 205 19.16 -9.48 16.71
CA SER A 205 20.53 -9.92 16.40
C SER A 205 21.47 -8.71 16.35
N ASP A 206 22.68 -8.80 16.89
CA ASP A 206 23.72 -7.79 16.68
C ASP A 206 24.52 -8.04 15.38
N ASP A 207 24.30 -9.18 14.72
CA ASP A 207 25.02 -9.55 13.50
C ASP A 207 24.30 -9.00 12.26
N ASP A 208 25.01 -8.22 11.46
CA ASP A 208 24.52 -7.62 10.22
C ASP A 208 25.04 -8.32 8.95
N LYS A 209 26.09 -9.13 9.09
CA LYS A 209 26.86 -9.70 7.97
C LYS A 209 26.49 -11.15 7.68
N SER A 210 26.04 -11.90 8.70
CA SER A 210 25.63 -13.28 8.50
C SER A 210 24.48 -13.41 7.51
N ILE A 211 24.40 -14.61 6.93
CA ILE A 211 23.38 -14.96 5.95
C ILE A 211 22.18 -15.57 6.68
N ALA A 212 21.01 -14.96 6.49
CA ALA A 212 19.72 -15.54 6.79
C ALA A 212 19.22 -16.33 5.57
N GLU A 213 18.63 -17.48 5.83
CA GLU A 213 17.94 -18.30 4.85
C GLU A 213 16.43 -18.17 5.07
N ILE A 214 15.69 -17.89 4.01
CA ILE A 214 14.24 -17.73 4.01
C ILE A 214 13.64 -18.83 3.15
N HIS A 215 12.76 -19.62 3.76
CA HIS A 215 12.08 -20.74 3.12
C HIS A 215 10.69 -20.33 2.65
N PHE A 216 10.29 -20.86 1.50
CA PHE A 216 9.01 -20.54 0.86
C PHE A 216 8.12 -21.77 0.79
N GLN A 217 6.83 -21.57 1.04
CA GLN A 217 5.85 -22.66 0.99
C GLN A 217 5.74 -23.25 -0.43
N ASP A 218 5.75 -22.38 -1.43
CA ASP A 218 5.47 -22.71 -2.83
C ASP A 218 6.74 -23.03 -3.63
N SER A 219 7.90 -23.19 -2.96
CA SER A 219 9.15 -23.40 -3.64
C SER A 219 10.17 -24.18 -2.82
N LYS A 220 10.90 -25.08 -3.49
CA LYS A 220 12.13 -25.69 -2.94
C LYS A 220 13.30 -24.69 -2.89
N TYR A 221 13.12 -23.50 -3.45
CA TYR A 221 14.13 -22.46 -3.48
C TYR A 221 14.29 -21.84 -2.09
N ILE A 222 15.53 -21.80 -1.61
CA ILE A 222 15.92 -21.09 -0.40
C ILE A 222 16.50 -19.75 -0.80
N MET A 223 15.89 -18.66 -0.33
CA MET A 223 16.46 -17.33 -0.56
C MET A 223 17.47 -17.01 0.53
N LYS A 224 18.64 -16.53 0.11
CA LYS A 224 19.68 -16.06 1.03
C LYS A 224 19.69 -14.54 1.06
N SER A 225 19.84 -13.97 2.23
CA SER A 225 19.96 -12.52 2.44
C SER A 225 20.91 -12.26 3.60
N THR A 226 21.57 -11.10 3.63
CA THR A 226 22.23 -10.70 4.89
C THR A 226 21.19 -10.35 5.96
N ILE A 227 21.52 -10.60 7.22
CA ILE A 227 20.64 -10.25 8.36
C ILE A 227 20.32 -8.75 8.35
N LYS A 228 21.29 -7.89 8.00
CA LYS A 228 21.05 -6.44 7.86
C LYS A 228 19.88 -6.11 6.93
N ARG A 229 19.76 -6.81 5.80
CA ARG A 229 18.66 -6.57 4.84
C ARG A 229 17.33 -7.10 5.38
N VAL A 230 17.34 -8.22 6.09
CA VAL A 230 16.15 -8.76 6.76
C VAL A 230 15.66 -7.78 7.82
N LYS A 231 16.54 -7.32 8.72
CA LYS A 231 16.24 -6.29 9.73
C LYS A 231 15.58 -5.05 9.14
N ILE A 232 16.13 -4.53 8.04
CA ILE A 232 15.55 -3.36 7.35
C ILE A 232 14.13 -3.66 6.85
N ALA A 233 13.89 -4.85 6.29
CA ALA A 233 12.59 -5.21 5.76
C ALA A 233 11.54 -5.44 6.86
N ILE A 234 11.91 -6.10 7.96
CA ILE A 234 10.97 -6.44 9.04
C ILE A 234 10.59 -5.26 9.93
N LYS A 235 11.33 -4.14 9.90
CA LYS A 235 10.98 -2.93 10.68
C LYS A 235 9.55 -2.45 10.43
N ARG A 236 8.98 -2.75 9.26
CA ARG A 236 7.61 -2.38 8.87
C ARG A 236 6.54 -3.38 9.31
N LEU A 237 6.94 -4.54 9.83
CA LEU A 237 6.03 -5.55 10.39
C LEU A 237 5.60 -5.23 11.83
N LYS A 238 6.04 -4.09 12.39
CA LYS A 238 5.71 -3.66 13.74
C LYS A 238 4.55 -2.67 13.72
N ILE A 239 3.55 -2.93 14.55
CA ILE A 239 2.54 -1.96 14.95
C ILE A 239 2.58 -1.81 16.47
N PHE A 240 2.77 -0.57 16.95
CA PHE A 240 2.95 -0.25 18.38
C PHE A 240 3.96 -1.18 19.07
N ASN A 241 5.11 -1.41 18.44
CA ASN A 241 6.18 -2.32 18.87
C ASN A 241 5.85 -3.81 18.89
N ASN A 242 4.66 -4.22 18.47
CA ASN A 242 4.29 -5.63 18.33
C ASN A 242 4.49 -6.09 16.89
N PHE A 243 5.25 -7.16 16.71
CA PHE A 243 5.41 -7.81 15.42
C PHE A 243 4.14 -8.55 15.02
N ILE A 244 3.71 -8.31 13.79
CA ILE A 244 2.67 -9.08 13.11
C ILE A 244 3.32 -10.42 12.71
N GLN A 245 2.70 -11.53 13.09
CA GLN A 245 3.24 -12.88 12.93
C GLN A 245 3.20 -13.33 11.46
N PRO A 246 3.96 -14.36 11.06
CA PRO A 246 3.80 -14.97 9.74
C PRO A 246 2.39 -15.60 9.56
N PRO A 247 1.95 -15.92 8.34
CA PRO A 247 2.72 -15.88 7.08
C PRO A 247 2.95 -14.49 6.51
N TYR A 248 4.00 -14.38 5.70
CA TYR A 248 4.36 -13.17 4.97
C TYR A 248 4.40 -13.43 3.46
N PHE A 249 3.99 -12.44 2.68
CA PHE A 249 4.34 -12.36 1.27
C PHE A 249 5.65 -11.58 1.13
N VAL A 250 6.62 -12.15 0.42
CA VAL A 250 7.95 -11.56 0.23
C VAL A 250 8.15 -11.23 -1.24
N ILE A 251 8.72 -10.06 -1.51
CA ILE A 251 9.30 -9.70 -2.81
C ILE A 251 10.77 -9.39 -2.58
N ALA A 252 11.64 -9.97 -3.41
CA ALA A 252 13.07 -9.77 -3.33
C ALA A 252 13.68 -9.44 -4.69
N SER A 253 14.60 -8.49 -4.69
CA SER A 253 15.56 -8.34 -5.80
C SER A 253 16.80 -9.16 -5.48
N VAL A 254 17.09 -10.15 -6.31
CA VAL A 254 18.17 -11.12 -6.09
C VAL A 254 19.28 -10.88 -7.11
N SER A 255 20.49 -10.62 -6.63
CA SER A 255 21.70 -10.51 -7.46
C SER A 255 22.78 -11.43 -6.91
N LYS A 256 23.47 -12.17 -7.79
CA LYS A 256 24.53 -13.13 -7.42
C LYS A 256 24.12 -14.11 -6.31
N GLY A 257 22.87 -14.57 -6.35
CA GLY A 257 22.31 -15.52 -5.38
C GLY A 257 21.92 -14.93 -4.02
N LEU A 258 22.04 -13.61 -3.82
CA LEU A 258 21.67 -12.93 -2.58
C LEU A 258 20.55 -11.92 -2.82
N ALA A 259 19.57 -11.86 -1.92
CA ALA A 259 18.57 -10.81 -1.88
C ALA A 259 19.20 -9.49 -1.43
N VAL A 260 19.32 -8.55 -2.36
CA VAL A 260 19.89 -7.21 -2.11
C VAL A 260 18.82 -6.18 -1.75
N ARG A 261 17.56 -6.49 -2.04
CA ARG A 261 16.37 -5.78 -1.55
C ARG A 261 15.34 -6.80 -1.10
N LEU A 262 14.69 -6.51 0.02
CA LEU A 262 13.65 -7.34 0.61
C LEU A 262 12.47 -6.45 0.98
N PHE A 263 11.29 -6.86 0.55
CA PHE A 263 10.01 -6.35 0.97
C PHE A 263 9.25 -7.52 1.59
N VAL A 264 8.68 -7.30 2.77
CA VAL A 264 7.92 -8.30 3.53
C VAL A 264 6.61 -7.66 3.92
N TYR A 265 5.50 -8.32 3.61
CA TYR A 265 4.16 -7.83 3.94
C TYR A 265 3.34 -8.95 4.60
N PRO A 266 2.67 -8.71 5.74
CA PRO A 266 1.85 -9.71 6.41
C PRO A 266 0.64 -10.13 5.59
N ILE A 267 0.35 -11.43 5.60
CA ILE A 267 -0.81 -11.97 4.91
C ILE A 267 -1.55 -12.96 5.79
N PHE A 268 -2.85 -13.09 5.58
CA PHE A 268 -3.57 -14.31 5.88
C PHE A 268 -3.47 -15.26 4.68
N PHE A 269 -3.15 -16.52 4.92
CA PHE A 269 -3.08 -17.55 3.88
C PHE A 269 -3.87 -18.79 4.29
N ASN A 270 -4.96 -19.07 3.58
CA ASN A 270 -5.72 -20.29 3.73
C ASN A 270 -5.10 -21.37 2.84
N VAL A 271 -4.30 -22.26 3.44
CA VAL A 271 -3.61 -23.33 2.72
C VAL A 271 -4.58 -24.28 2.01
N GLU A 272 -5.71 -24.61 2.64
CA GLU A 272 -6.68 -25.57 2.10
C GLU A 272 -7.39 -25.04 0.84
N LYS A 273 -7.81 -23.78 0.88
CA LYS A 273 -8.52 -23.13 -0.24
C LYS A 273 -7.60 -22.38 -1.20
N GLY A 274 -6.31 -22.31 -0.90
CA GLY A 274 -5.34 -21.48 -1.62
C GLY A 274 -5.74 -20.00 -1.67
N GLN A 275 -6.40 -19.48 -0.64
CA GLN A 275 -6.86 -18.08 -0.59
C GLN A 275 -5.86 -17.22 0.18
N ILE A 276 -5.69 -15.97 -0.25
CA ILE A 276 -4.75 -15.02 0.34
C ILE A 276 -5.46 -13.69 0.57
N ALA A 277 -5.11 -13.01 1.65
CA ALA A 277 -5.47 -11.62 1.87
C ALA A 277 -4.31 -10.91 2.60
N PHE A 278 -4.01 -9.68 2.18
CA PHE A 278 -2.98 -8.86 2.80
C PHE A 278 -3.55 -8.23 4.07
N ILE A 279 -2.77 -8.19 5.15
CA ILE A 279 -3.22 -7.69 6.45
C ILE A 279 -2.18 -6.76 7.05
N GLU A 280 -2.67 -5.82 7.83
CA GLU A 280 -1.88 -4.78 8.49
C GLU A 280 -1.87 -4.98 10.00
N SER A 281 -2.71 -5.87 10.56
CA SER A 281 -2.67 -6.19 11.98
C SER A 281 -3.16 -7.62 12.28
N GLU A 282 -2.83 -8.14 13.48
CA GLU A 282 -3.36 -9.43 13.94
C GLU A 282 -4.89 -9.43 14.08
N ASN A 283 -5.47 -8.27 14.36
CA ASN A 283 -6.92 -8.08 14.39
C ASN A 283 -7.54 -8.25 13.00
N GLU A 284 -6.90 -7.69 11.97
CA GLU A 284 -7.31 -7.92 10.58
C GLU A 284 -7.15 -9.38 10.17
N ARG A 285 -6.09 -10.07 10.64
CA ARG A 285 -5.91 -11.51 10.41
C ARG A 285 -7.08 -12.31 10.99
N GLU A 286 -7.49 -12.01 12.22
CA GLU A 286 -8.64 -12.68 12.86
C GLU A 286 -9.96 -12.37 12.14
N MET A 287 -10.21 -11.11 11.76
CA MET A 287 -11.39 -10.76 10.97
C MET A 287 -11.41 -11.50 9.63
N THR A 288 -10.27 -11.53 8.93
CA THR A 288 -10.09 -12.25 7.67
C THR A 288 -10.39 -13.75 7.83
N ARG A 289 -9.88 -14.38 8.90
CA ARG A 289 -10.16 -15.78 9.24
C ARG A 289 -11.67 -16.03 9.38
N LYS A 290 -12.38 -15.16 10.11
CA LYS A 290 -13.84 -15.26 10.30
C LYS A 290 -14.59 -15.09 8.98
N LEU A 291 -14.22 -14.13 8.14
CA LEU A 291 -14.86 -13.89 6.85
C LEU A 291 -14.70 -15.10 5.91
N PHE A 292 -13.50 -15.68 5.83
CA PHE A 292 -13.27 -16.90 5.05
C PHE A 292 -14.01 -18.12 5.61
N ALA A 293 -14.02 -18.32 6.93
CA ALA A 293 -14.75 -19.41 7.57
C ALA A 293 -16.27 -19.32 7.33
N ALA A 294 -16.81 -18.10 7.29
CA ALA A 294 -18.20 -17.82 6.99
C ALA A 294 -18.52 -17.79 5.47
N ASN A 295 -17.56 -18.13 4.61
CA ASN A 295 -17.66 -18.02 3.14
C ASN A 295 -18.17 -16.64 2.66
N ARG A 296 -17.80 -15.57 3.37
CA ARG A 296 -18.12 -14.21 2.96
C ARG A 296 -17.16 -13.77 1.87
N THR A 297 -17.69 -13.11 0.84
CA THR A 297 -16.87 -12.47 -0.18
C THR A 297 -16.47 -11.09 0.31
N PHE A 298 -15.17 -10.78 0.27
CA PHE A 298 -14.67 -9.50 0.74
C PHE A 298 -13.44 -9.06 -0.05
N PHE A 299 -13.17 -7.76 0.02
CA PHE A 299 -11.97 -7.13 -0.50
C PHE A 299 -11.31 -6.35 0.63
N LYS A 300 -10.07 -6.72 0.97
CA LYS A 300 -9.21 -5.97 1.88
C LYS A 300 -8.27 -5.11 1.02
N PRO A 301 -8.54 -3.80 0.89
CA PRO A 301 -7.66 -2.91 0.17
C PRO A 301 -6.35 -2.70 0.94
N ILE A 302 -5.24 -2.63 0.20
CA ILE A 302 -3.87 -2.34 0.67
C ILE A 302 -3.55 -0.87 0.39
N SER A 303 -4.33 -0.19 -0.43
CA SER A 303 -4.13 1.18 -0.91
C SER A 303 -5.49 1.68 -1.44
N ASP A 304 -5.50 2.51 -2.48
CA ASP A 304 -6.72 2.98 -3.13
C ASP A 304 -7.20 2.09 -4.29
N GLU A 305 -6.68 0.86 -4.39
CA GLU A 305 -6.90 -0.02 -5.54
C GLU A 305 -8.36 -0.48 -5.67
N HIS A 306 -9.19 -0.28 -4.65
CA HIS A 306 -10.64 -0.44 -4.73
C HIS A 306 -11.24 0.42 -5.86
N ASN A 307 -10.56 1.53 -6.24
CA ASN A 307 -10.91 2.34 -7.40
C ASN A 307 -10.74 1.62 -8.74
N ARG A 308 -9.98 0.52 -8.80
CA ARG A 308 -9.75 -0.32 -10.00
C ARG A 308 -10.72 -1.50 -10.07
N LEU A 309 -11.60 -1.68 -9.08
CA LEU A 309 -12.66 -2.68 -9.14
C LEU A 309 -13.69 -2.32 -10.21
N ASN A 310 -14.30 -3.35 -10.82
CA ASN A 310 -15.33 -3.19 -11.83
C ASN A 310 -16.48 -2.31 -11.32
N LYS A 311 -16.72 -1.18 -12.00
CA LYS A 311 -17.68 -0.14 -11.59
C LYS A 311 -19.15 -0.57 -11.68
N LYS A 312 -19.48 -1.61 -12.44
CA LYS A 312 -20.83 -2.18 -12.44
C LYS A 312 -21.11 -2.97 -11.16
N LYS A 313 -20.06 -3.58 -10.57
CA LYS A 313 -20.15 -4.47 -9.40
C LYS A 313 -19.80 -3.76 -8.09
N PHE A 314 -19.00 -2.70 -8.18
CA PHE A 314 -18.61 -1.81 -7.09
C PHE A 314 -18.78 -0.37 -7.60
N PRO A 315 -20.00 0.19 -7.52
CA PRO A 315 -20.25 1.53 -8.02
C PRO A 315 -19.37 2.53 -7.27
N TYR A 316 -18.79 3.45 -8.03
CA TYR A 316 -17.85 4.42 -7.49
C TYR A 316 -18.51 5.27 -6.41
N PHE A 317 -17.78 5.45 -5.31
CA PHE A 317 -18.02 6.48 -4.33
C PHE A 317 -16.67 7.14 -3.99
N HIS A 318 -16.72 8.42 -3.69
CA HIS A 318 -15.57 9.20 -3.30
C HIS A 318 -15.43 9.09 -1.78
N SER A 319 -14.30 8.55 -1.30
CA SER A 319 -13.95 8.52 0.12
C SER A 319 -12.52 8.97 0.29
N GLN A 320 -12.27 9.81 1.30
CA GLN A 320 -10.92 10.21 1.68
C GLN A 320 -10.20 9.12 2.49
N TYR A 321 -10.94 8.09 2.93
CA TYR A 321 -10.47 7.10 3.87
C TYR A 321 -10.68 5.68 3.34
N ARG A 322 -9.61 4.90 3.31
CA ARG A 322 -9.68 3.47 3.02
C ARG A 322 -10.26 2.73 4.24
N PRO A 323 -11.35 1.94 4.13
CA PRO A 323 -11.81 1.10 5.23
C PRO A 323 -10.95 -0.17 5.29
N ASP A 324 -10.96 -0.85 6.43
CA ASP A 324 -10.22 -2.12 6.52
C ASP A 324 -10.81 -3.18 5.60
N PHE A 325 -12.13 -3.33 5.50
CA PHE A 325 -12.72 -4.33 4.59
C PHE A 325 -13.92 -3.78 3.84
N PHE A 326 -14.10 -4.26 2.61
CA PHE A 326 -15.39 -4.24 1.91
C PHE A 326 -15.94 -5.66 1.88
N VAL A 327 -17.09 -5.91 2.50
CA VAL A 327 -17.79 -7.20 2.45
C VAL A 327 -18.96 -7.08 1.49
N PHE A 328 -19.04 -8.02 0.55
CA PHE A 328 -20.01 -8.01 -0.54
C PHE A 328 -21.19 -8.91 -0.21
N ASN A 329 -22.37 -8.31 -0.12
CA ASN A 329 -23.66 -8.97 -0.12
C ASN A 329 -24.33 -8.79 -1.50
N VAL A 330 -25.51 -9.37 -1.70
CA VAL A 330 -26.20 -9.41 -3.01
C VAL A 330 -26.46 -7.99 -3.58
N ASP A 331 -26.94 -7.10 -2.73
CA ASP A 331 -27.41 -5.74 -3.04
C ASP A 331 -26.80 -4.67 -2.12
N ASN A 332 -25.79 -5.06 -1.33
CA ASN A 332 -25.17 -4.19 -0.33
C ASN A 332 -23.67 -4.44 -0.23
N ILE A 333 -22.90 -3.36 -0.16
CA ILE A 333 -21.48 -3.38 0.18
C ILE A 333 -21.32 -2.83 1.59
N LEU A 334 -20.83 -3.67 2.50
CA LEU A 334 -20.55 -3.31 3.87
C LEU A 334 -19.08 -2.91 4.01
N ALA A 335 -18.80 -1.64 4.28
CA ALA A 335 -17.50 -1.18 4.74
C ALA A 335 -17.33 -1.51 6.22
N ILE A 336 -16.25 -2.21 6.58
CA ILE A 336 -15.90 -2.54 7.96
C ILE A 336 -14.60 -1.82 8.33
N GLU A 337 -14.64 -1.15 9.48
CA GLU A 337 -13.49 -0.58 10.14
C GLU A 337 -13.22 -1.29 11.46
N LEU A 338 -11.96 -1.65 11.72
CA LEU A 338 -11.52 -2.19 12.99
C LEU A 338 -10.97 -1.07 13.88
N SER A 339 -11.61 -0.86 15.04
CA SER A 339 -11.11 0.03 16.08
C SER A 339 -10.26 -0.71 17.11
N GLY A 340 -9.36 -0.03 17.81
CA GLY A 340 -8.57 -0.70 18.86
C GLY A 340 -7.55 0.15 19.58
N PHE A 341 -7.32 1.38 19.11
CA PHE A 341 -6.44 2.34 19.77
C PHE A 341 -7.27 3.42 20.47
N ASP A 342 -6.74 3.96 21.55
CA ASP A 342 -7.40 4.93 22.43
C ASP A 342 -6.72 6.30 22.40
N THR A 343 -5.73 6.51 21.53
CA THR A 343 -5.07 7.81 21.40
C THR A 343 -6.02 8.84 20.79
N GLN A 344 -5.97 10.07 21.29
CA GLN A 344 -6.87 11.15 20.85
C GLN A 344 -6.76 11.42 19.34
N GLU A 345 -5.55 11.42 18.78
CA GLU A 345 -5.32 11.60 17.35
C GLU A 345 -6.01 10.51 16.51
N TYR A 346 -5.90 9.25 16.93
CA TYR A 346 -6.57 8.14 16.27
C TYR A 346 -8.09 8.26 16.36
N MET A 347 -8.61 8.62 17.53
CA MET A 347 -10.05 8.79 17.75
C MET A 347 -10.64 9.91 16.90
N ASP A 348 -9.89 10.99 16.67
CA ASP A 348 -10.35 12.09 15.82
C ASP A 348 -10.32 11.68 14.32
N GLN A 349 -9.29 10.96 13.87
CA GLN A 349 -9.26 10.37 12.52
C GLN A 349 -10.42 9.39 12.29
N LEU A 350 -10.75 8.55 13.28
CA LEU A 350 -11.89 7.65 13.21
C LEU A 350 -13.22 8.41 13.05
N LYS A 351 -13.42 9.52 13.76
CA LYS A 351 -14.64 10.33 13.63
C LYS A 351 -14.78 10.96 12.25
N ASP A 352 -13.68 11.47 11.69
CA ASP A 352 -13.70 12.05 10.35
C ASP A 352 -14.04 10.98 9.30
N LYS A 353 -13.45 9.79 9.45
CA LYS A 353 -13.77 8.60 8.63
C LYS A 353 -15.23 8.19 8.75
N GLU A 354 -15.78 8.13 9.96
CA GLU A 354 -17.21 7.84 10.17
C GLU A 354 -18.12 8.85 9.49
N LYS A 355 -17.77 10.14 9.55
CA LYS A 355 -18.54 11.21 8.90
C LYS A 355 -18.53 11.05 7.38
N ASP A 356 -17.38 10.74 6.80
CA ASP A 356 -17.22 10.46 5.36
C ASP A 356 -18.09 9.26 4.93
N TYR A 357 -17.96 8.12 5.63
CA TYR A 357 -18.75 6.93 5.33
C TYR A 357 -20.26 7.14 5.52
N ARG A 358 -20.68 7.96 6.49
CA ARG A 358 -22.10 8.33 6.63
C ARG A 358 -22.62 9.07 5.39
N GLN A 359 -21.83 9.99 4.82
CA GLN A 359 -22.22 10.69 3.59
C GLN A 359 -22.32 9.72 2.40
N ILE A 360 -21.39 8.77 2.31
CA ILE A 360 -21.38 7.72 1.28
C ILE A 360 -22.63 6.83 1.39
N VAL A 361 -22.98 6.38 2.59
CA VAL A 361 -24.20 5.58 2.84
C VAL A 361 -25.45 6.36 2.38
N ASN A 362 -25.57 7.62 2.78
CA ASN A 362 -26.71 8.47 2.39
C ASN A 362 -26.78 8.71 0.87
N PHE A 363 -25.64 8.95 0.21
CA PHE A 363 -25.59 9.21 -1.23
C PHE A 363 -25.99 7.99 -2.06
N ASN A 364 -25.75 6.78 -1.55
CA ASN A 364 -26.02 5.53 -2.27
C ASN A 364 -27.32 4.84 -1.83
N GLN A 365 -28.14 5.45 -0.95
CA GLN A 365 -29.32 4.78 -0.36
C GLN A 365 -30.40 4.36 -1.37
N ASN A 366 -30.47 5.01 -2.54
CA ASN A 366 -31.46 4.75 -3.59
C ASN A 366 -30.87 4.04 -4.83
N LYS A 367 -29.65 3.51 -4.73
CA LYS A 367 -29.00 2.81 -5.85
C LYS A 367 -29.26 1.31 -5.78
N GLU A 368 -29.10 0.65 -6.93
CA GLU A 368 -29.22 -0.81 -7.06
C GLU A 368 -28.27 -1.58 -6.12
N ILE A 369 -27.08 -1.03 -5.90
CA ILE A 369 -26.15 -1.50 -4.89
C ILE A 369 -26.04 -0.41 -3.83
N THR A 370 -26.45 -0.74 -2.61
CA THR A 370 -26.39 0.14 -1.45
C THR A 370 -25.06 0.01 -0.71
N PHE A 371 -24.77 0.96 0.18
CA PHE A 371 -23.61 0.90 1.07
C PHE A 371 -24.04 0.92 2.52
N SER A 372 -23.33 0.16 3.34
CA SER A 372 -23.42 0.19 4.80
C SER A 372 -22.03 0.36 5.40
N TYR A 373 -21.95 0.83 6.64
CA TYR A 373 -20.69 0.98 7.36
C TYR A 373 -20.82 0.43 8.78
N LYS A 374 -19.80 -0.28 9.25
CA LYS A 374 -19.67 -0.73 10.63
C LYS A 374 -18.27 -0.50 11.17
N ARG A 375 -18.19 0.04 12.39
CA ARG A 375 -16.96 0.04 13.19
C ARG A 375 -17.05 -1.06 14.23
N VAL A 376 -16.05 -1.93 14.26
CA VAL A 376 -15.97 -3.08 15.16
C VAL A 376 -14.75 -2.91 16.05
N ASN A 377 -14.96 -2.93 17.36
CA ASN A 377 -13.86 -2.97 18.31
C ASN A 377 -13.10 -4.28 18.16
N ALA A 378 -11.85 -4.21 17.74
CA ALA A 378 -11.04 -5.38 17.43
C ALA A 378 -10.70 -6.21 18.67
N LEU A 379 -10.61 -5.58 19.85
CA LEU A 379 -10.33 -6.27 21.12
C LEU A 379 -11.54 -7.03 21.65
N THR A 380 -12.74 -6.44 21.53
CA THR A 380 -13.97 -7.00 22.11
C THR A 380 -14.90 -7.66 21.09
N ASN A 381 -14.61 -7.51 19.79
CA ASN A 381 -15.49 -7.86 18.66
C ASN A 381 -16.90 -7.24 18.72
N LYS A 382 -17.10 -6.19 19.52
CA LYS A 382 -18.39 -5.49 19.62
C LYS A 382 -18.52 -4.47 18.50
N VAL A 383 -19.70 -4.40 17.90
CA VAL A 383 -20.06 -3.33 16.97
C VAL A 383 -20.27 -2.05 17.78
N GLU A 384 -19.51 -1.01 17.47
CA GLU A 384 -19.57 0.27 18.17
C GLU A 384 -20.42 1.30 17.41
N VAL A 385 -20.31 1.29 16.08
CA VAL A 385 -21.00 2.23 15.19
C VAL A 385 -21.56 1.46 14.00
N THR A 386 -22.74 1.86 13.55
CA THR A 386 -23.37 1.29 12.35
C THR A 386 -24.13 2.38 11.59
N PHE A 387 -23.92 2.45 10.28
CA PHE A 387 -24.71 3.23 9.35
C PHE A 387 -25.28 2.28 8.30
N GLU A 388 -26.60 2.32 8.13
CA GLU A 388 -27.33 1.53 7.14
C GLU A 388 -28.17 2.49 6.29
N PRO A 389 -28.48 2.13 5.03
CA PRO A 389 -29.43 2.88 4.21
C PRO A 389 -30.77 3.02 4.95
N LYS A 390 -31.41 4.19 4.86
CA LYS A 390 -32.77 4.36 5.36
C LYS A 390 -33.72 3.56 4.47
N LYS A 391 -34.43 2.60 5.06
CA LYS A 391 -35.49 1.83 4.37
C LYS A 391 -36.72 2.68 4.11
#